data_AF-A0A5J5T0F9-F1
#
_entry.id   AF-A0A5J5T0F9-F1
#
_cell.length_a   1.000
_cell.length_b   1.000
_cell.length_c   1.000
_cell.angle_alpha   90.00
_cell.angle_beta   90.00
_cell.angle_gamma   90.00
#
_symmetry.space_group_name_H-M   'P 1'
#
loop_
_entity.id
_entity.type
_entity.pdbx_description
1 polymer ?
#
loop_
_entity_poly.entity_id
_entity_poly.type
_entity_poly.pdbx_seq_one_letter_code
_entity_poly.pdbx_strand_id
1 'polypeptide(L)'
;MHDRESNSPNVDQRIGTMSMAHYINATRTDASRILGRRNRQKGGDGNRFQASVPKGANHPCANFTFPPPPPPHLRRIGPRPCPVCYLPVDQAIASMPSSPSESPVLHNLTYVHDENPIKTEPHGGSDFGGYPSLKQRNDSFDIKESMVVHCGFVKGSKPGHQTGFDFDKSDLAELQQFHEIIVASAIFGNYDLIQQPRNISEEAKRNVPFYMFIDEETEAYMKNRSMLDSSKRVGLWRIIVIHNVPYSDARRNGKVPKLLLHRIFPNIRYSIWIDGKLQLVVDPYQILERFLWRQNANFAISRHYRRFDVFVEAEANKAAGKYDNSSIDAQVDFYRTEGLTPYSEAKLPIISDVPEGCVLIKEHIPITNLFTCLWFNEVDRFTSRDQLSFGIVRDKIMAKVDWHINMFLDCERRNFVIQAYHRDLLEHMPPPVAVIRRPPALPNIITRGRNQGKKIPRHGRDRRSGSRRHHKASAGNRESNIF
;
A
#
# COMPACT_ATOMS: atom_id res chain seq x y z
N MET A 1 58.23 -11.82 44.58
CA MET A 1 59.51 -11.56 45.26
C MET A 1 60.13 -10.35 44.57
N HIS A 2 60.17 -9.23 45.29
CA HIS A 2 60.86 -7.92 45.11
C HIS A 2 61.53 -7.59 43.77
N ASP A 3 61.37 -6.44 43.10
CA ASP A 3 61.13 -5.00 43.42
C ASP A 3 62.34 -4.15 42.96
N ARG A 4 62.00 -3.00 42.36
CA ARG A 4 62.67 -1.66 42.28
C ARG A 4 62.85 -1.16 40.83
N GLU A 5 61.99 -0.23 40.38
CA GLU A 5 62.05 1.26 40.55
C GLU A 5 63.04 1.90 39.55
N SER A 6 62.81 3.04 38.87
CA SER A 6 61.71 4.02 38.76
C SER A 6 62.22 5.15 37.82
N ASN A 7 61.37 5.70 36.92
CA ASN A 7 61.12 7.15 36.74
C ASN A 7 60.44 7.48 35.39
N SER A 8 59.35 8.26 35.49
CA SER A 8 58.53 8.83 34.41
C SER A 8 59.10 10.17 33.88
N PRO A 9 58.48 10.80 32.85
CA PRO A 9 57.36 11.70 33.14
C PRO A 9 56.17 11.69 32.14
N ASN A 10 55.05 12.19 32.68
CA ASN A 10 53.74 12.49 32.08
C ASN A 10 53.75 13.31 30.77
N VAL A 11 52.78 13.02 29.89
CA VAL A 11 52.21 14.00 28.95
C VAL A 11 50.69 13.93 28.99
N ASP A 12 50.09 14.91 29.66
CA ASP A 12 48.67 15.25 29.61
C ASP A 12 48.32 15.93 28.29
N GLN A 13 47.28 15.47 27.61
CA GLN A 13 46.64 16.16 26.49
C GLN A 13 45.69 17.25 27.03
N ARG A 14 46.05 18.51 26.80
CA ARG A 14 45.17 19.66 27.02
C ARG A 14 44.44 20.09 25.74
N ILE A 15 43.16 20.34 25.97
CA ILE A 15 42.17 21.07 25.18
C ILE A 15 42.73 22.42 24.69
N GLY A 16 42.49 22.74 23.41
CA GLY A 16 42.72 24.05 22.80
C GLY A 16 41.56 24.41 21.88
N THR A 17 40.64 25.21 22.40
CA THR A 17 39.56 25.92 21.71
C THR A 17 40.10 26.94 20.69
N MET A 18 39.58 26.93 19.45
CA MET A 18 39.61 28.11 18.58
C MET A 18 38.23 28.39 17.97
N SER A 19 37.73 29.56 18.36
CA SER A 19 36.56 30.31 17.91
C SER A 19 36.35 30.33 16.39
N MET A 20 35.15 29.95 15.92
CA MET A 20 34.67 30.29 14.58
C MET A 20 33.80 31.55 14.70
N ALA A 21 34.35 32.66 14.19
CA ALA A 21 33.77 33.99 14.28
C ALA A 21 32.51 34.13 13.41
N HIS A 22 31.49 34.78 13.98
CA HIS A 22 30.39 35.39 13.26
C HIS A 22 30.89 36.47 12.29
N TYR A 23 30.50 36.38 11.02
CA TYR A 23 30.51 37.51 10.11
C TYR A 23 29.07 37.87 9.75
N ILE A 24 28.56 38.88 10.47
CA ILE A 24 27.49 39.76 10.02
C ILE A 24 28.15 40.75 9.06
N ASN A 25 27.62 40.91 7.85
CA ASN A 25 27.80 42.14 7.10
C ASN A 25 26.53 42.47 6.32
N ALA A 26 25.87 43.53 6.78
CA ALA A 26 24.91 44.32 6.01
C ALA A 26 25.63 45.58 5.53
N THR A 27 25.42 45.96 4.26
CA THR A 27 25.34 47.34 3.70
C THR A 27 25.13 47.19 2.18
N ARG A 28 23.93 47.42 1.63
CA ARG A 28 23.25 48.70 1.30
C ARG A 28 23.78 49.31 -0.01
N THR A 29 22.93 49.37 -1.07
CA THR A 29 22.46 50.61 -1.76
C THR A 29 21.60 50.34 -3.01
N ASP A 30 20.47 51.04 -3.05
CA ASP A 30 19.68 51.65 -4.15
C ASP A 30 19.76 51.19 -5.62
N ALA A 31 18.58 50.87 -6.16
CA ALA A 31 17.97 51.40 -7.40
C ALA A 31 16.78 50.46 -7.75
N SER A 32 15.52 50.85 -7.95
CA SER A 32 14.92 52.08 -8.46
C SER A 32 13.46 52.19 -8.00
N ARG A 33 13.04 53.40 -7.62
CA ARG A 33 11.65 53.86 -7.80
C ARG A 33 11.59 54.61 -9.13
N ILE A 34 10.74 54.17 -10.07
CA ILE A 34 10.16 55.06 -11.08
C ILE A 34 8.65 54.83 -11.12
N LEU A 35 7.95 55.97 -11.03
CA LEU A 35 6.51 56.17 -11.05
C LEU A 35 5.87 55.76 -12.38
N GLY A 36 4.62 55.30 -12.30
CA GLY A 36 3.70 55.19 -13.44
C GLY A 36 2.24 55.14 -12.97
N ARG A 37 1.69 56.29 -12.57
CA ARG A 37 0.26 56.52 -12.29
C ARG A 37 -0.52 56.63 -13.63
N ARG A 38 -1.67 55.94 -13.71
CA ARG A 38 -2.92 56.17 -14.52
C ARG A 38 -3.42 54.81 -15.03
N ASN A 39 -4.69 54.41 -14.98
CA ASN A 39 -5.96 55.09 -14.76
C ASN A 39 -6.96 54.09 -14.14
N ARG A 40 -7.83 54.59 -13.26
CA ARG A 40 -9.09 53.94 -12.91
C ARG A 40 -10.02 53.99 -14.13
N GLN A 41 -10.56 52.86 -14.55
CA GLN A 41 -11.88 52.78 -15.17
C GLN A 41 -12.68 51.67 -14.50
N LYS A 42 -13.88 52.06 -14.05
CA LYS A 42 -14.94 51.21 -13.49
C LYS A 42 -15.65 50.47 -14.63
N GLY A 43 -16.11 49.25 -14.37
CA GLY A 43 -17.32 48.70 -14.97
C GLY A 43 -17.20 47.22 -15.35
N GLY A 44 -18.09 46.39 -14.79
CA GLY A 44 -18.45 45.09 -15.39
C GLY A 44 -18.49 43.93 -14.39
N ASP A 45 -19.69 43.63 -13.88
CA ASP A 45 -20.03 42.49 -13.05
C ASP A 45 -19.57 41.13 -13.62
N GLY A 46 -19.13 40.25 -12.73
CA GLY A 46 -18.88 38.84 -13.01
C GLY A 46 -18.91 38.05 -11.71
N ASN A 47 -20.12 37.66 -11.29
CA ASN A 47 -20.39 36.81 -10.13
C ASN A 47 -19.46 35.59 -10.09
N ARG A 48 -18.42 35.65 -9.25
CA ARG A 48 -17.69 34.46 -8.80
C ARG A 48 -18.40 33.95 -7.56
N PHE A 49 -19.21 32.91 -7.73
CA PHE A 49 -19.82 32.17 -6.63
C PHE A 49 -18.71 31.67 -5.69
N GLN A 50 -18.43 32.43 -4.64
CA GLN A 50 -17.81 31.92 -3.42
C GLN A 50 -18.88 31.11 -2.70
N ALA A 51 -18.93 29.81 -2.99
CA ALA A 51 -19.63 28.88 -2.13
C ALA A 51 -18.78 28.70 -0.85
N SER A 52 -18.94 29.61 0.11
CA SER A 52 -18.55 29.38 1.49
C SER A 52 -19.39 28.20 2.00
N VAL A 53 -18.77 27.03 2.20
CA VAL A 53 -19.44 25.90 2.84
C VAL A 53 -19.84 26.34 4.26
N PRO A 54 -21.14 26.35 4.61
CA PRO A 54 -21.57 26.78 5.93
C PRO A 54 -21.04 25.79 6.96
N LYS A 55 -20.33 26.29 7.98
CA LYS A 55 -20.09 25.54 9.22
C LYS A 55 -21.46 25.20 9.83
N GLY A 56 -21.93 23.98 9.61
CA GLY A 56 -23.23 23.49 10.08
C GLY A 56 -24.04 22.65 9.09
N ALA A 57 -23.62 22.49 7.83
CA ALA A 57 -24.28 21.51 6.94
C ALA A 57 -23.84 20.08 7.32
N ASN A 58 -24.81 19.22 7.68
CA ASN A 58 -24.55 17.79 7.87
C ASN A 58 -23.85 17.23 6.62
N HIS A 59 -22.71 16.58 6.82
CA HIS A 59 -21.96 15.95 5.74
C HIS A 59 -22.91 15.05 4.92
N PRO A 60 -22.92 15.06 3.58
CA PRO A 60 -23.89 14.31 2.77
C PRO A 60 -23.95 12.81 3.09
N CYS A 61 -22.84 12.24 3.54
CA CYS A 61 -22.73 10.85 4.00
C CYS A 61 -22.99 10.62 5.51
N ALA A 62 -23.41 11.62 6.29
CA ALA A 62 -23.57 11.51 7.75
C ALA A 62 -24.63 10.45 8.15
N ASN A 63 -25.69 10.30 7.35
CA ASN A 63 -26.77 9.34 7.57
C ASN A 63 -26.59 8.02 6.79
N PHE A 64 -25.40 7.79 6.22
CA PHE A 64 -25.14 6.56 5.48
C PHE A 64 -25.02 5.38 6.44
N THR A 65 -25.88 4.38 6.27
CA THR A 65 -25.83 3.11 6.99
C THR A 65 -25.60 1.96 6.03
N PHE A 66 -24.85 0.95 6.45
CA PHE A 66 -24.70 -0.28 5.65
C PHE A 66 -26.08 -0.89 5.38
N PRO A 67 -26.38 -1.30 4.13
CA PRO A 67 -27.58 -2.07 3.87
C PRO A 67 -27.50 -3.42 4.60
N PRO A 68 -28.65 -4.02 4.95
CA PRO A 68 -28.67 -5.33 5.60
C PRO A 68 -27.96 -6.37 4.73
N PRO A 69 -27.30 -7.37 5.34
CA PRO A 69 -26.61 -8.42 4.59
C PRO A 69 -27.60 -9.17 3.68
N PRO A 70 -27.17 -9.57 2.48
CA PRO A 70 -28.03 -10.27 1.53
C PRO A 70 -28.52 -11.61 2.10
N PRO A 71 -29.71 -12.10 1.69
CA PRO A 71 -30.28 -13.34 2.21
C PRO A 71 -29.34 -14.55 2.04
N PRO A 72 -29.33 -15.51 2.99
CA PRO A 72 -28.39 -16.64 3.02
C PRO A 72 -28.40 -17.55 1.78
N HIS A 73 -29.46 -17.48 0.97
CA HIS A 73 -29.73 -18.41 -0.13
C HIS A 73 -28.97 -18.11 -1.43
N LEU A 74 -28.33 -16.95 -1.56
CA LEU A 74 -27.53 -16.61 -2.73
C LEU A 74 -26.07 -17.06 -2.50
N ARG A 75 -25.78 -18.33 -2.82
CA ARG A 75 -24.42 -18.88 -2.87
C ARG A 75 -23.59 -18.13 -3.92
N ARG A 76 -22.92 -17.05 -3.51
CA ARG A 76 -21.76 -16.51 -4.23
C ARG A 76 -20.52 -16.76 -3.39
N ILE A 77 -19.52 -17.37 -4.01
CA ILE A 77 -18.26 -17.77 -3.37
C ILE A 77 -17.31 -16.55 -3.41
N GLY A 78 -16.84 -16.10 -2.24
CA GLY A 78 -15.77 -15.09 -2.11
C GLY A 78 -16.16 -13.78 -1.39
N PRO A 79 -15.18 -13.01 -0.87
CA PRO A 79 -15.45 -11.74 -0.18
C PRO A 79 -15.97 -10.67 -1.16
N ARG A 80 -17.05 -9.98 -0.79
CA ARG A 80 -17.74 -8.99 -1.64
C ARG A 80 -17.39 -7.54 -1.26
N PRO A 81 -17.44 -6.60 -2.22
CA PRO A 81 -17.43 -5.18 -1.88
C PRO A 81 -18.68 -4.83 -1.05
N CYS A 82 -18.51 -3.96 -0.07
CA CYS A 82 -19.63 -3.31 0.61
C CYS A 82 -19.84 -1.91 0.03
N PRO A 83 -21.05 -1.34 0.14
CA PRO A 83 -21.30 0.01 -0.31
C PRO A 83 -20.46 1.02 0.48
N VAL A 84 -19.97 2.04 -0.22
CA VAL A 84 -19.20 3.15 0.34
C VAL A 84 -19.86 4.45 -0.12
N CYS A 85 -20.07 5.38 0.80
CA CYS A 85 -20.59 6.70 0.47
C CYS A 85 -19.43 7.65 0.11
N TYR A 86 -19.28 7.93 -1.18
CA TYR A 86 -18.39 8.96 -1.68
C TYR A 86 -19.16 10.26 -1.93
N LEU A 87 -18.52 11.39 -1.67
CA LEU A 87 -19.01 12.66 -2.19
C LEU A 87 -18.88 12.71 -3.73
N PRO A 88 -19.71 13.51 -4.43
CA PRO A 88 -19.42 13.88 -5.81
C PRO A 88 -18.00 14.46 -5.94
N VAL A 89 -17.33 14.23 -7.07
CA VAL A 89 -15.91 14.60 -7.26
C VAL A 89 -15.64 16.06 -6.92
N ASP A 90 -16.46 17.00 -7.39
CA ASP A 90 -16.28 18.44 -7.10
C ASP A 90 -16.34 18.77 -5.60
N GLN A 91 -17.22 18.08 -4.86
CA GLN A 91 -17.34 18.24 -3.41
C GLN A 91 -16.16 17.57 -2.68
N ALA A 92 -15.68 16.42 -3.17
CA ALA A 92 -14.48 15.79 -2.64
C ALA A 92 -13.26 16.70 -2.82
N ILE A 93 -13.05 17.27 -4.01
CA ILE A 93 -11.99 18.26 -4.27
C ILE A 93 -12.12 19.47 -3.32
N ALA A 94 -13.33 20.01 -3.15
CA ALA A 94 -13.58 21.13 -2.25
C ALA A 94 -13.36 20.79 -0.75
N SER A 95 -13.36 19.50 -0.40
CA SER A 95 -13.11 19.02 0.98
C SER A 95 -11.63 18.83 1.29
N MET A 96 -10.75 19.02 0.30
CA MET A 96 -9.31 18.90 0.49
C MET A 96 -8.80 19.91 1.53
N PRO A 97 -8.07 19.49 2.57
CA PRO A 97 -7.58 20.41 3.59
C PRO A 97 -6.61 21.44 2.99
N SER A 98 -6.70 22.70 3.43
CA SER A 98 -5.87 23.80 2.90
C SER A 98 -4.40 23.77 3.34
N SER A 99 -4.11 23.09 4.46
CA SER A 99 -2.77 22.97 5.02
C SER A 99 -2.49 21.52 5.43
N PRO A 100 -1.23 21.06 5.35
CA PRO A 100 -0.84 19.75 5.87
C PRO A 100 -1.22 19.60 7.34
N SER A 101 -1.49 18.35 7.74
CA SER A 101 -1.74 18.03 9.14
C SER A 101 -0.48 18.22 10.00
N GLU A 102 -0.66 18.57 11.26
CA GLU A 102 0.45 18.60 12.21
C GLU A 102 0.91 17.18 12.53
N SER A 103 2.23 16.99 12.61
CA SER A 103 2.81 15.72 13.00
C SER A 103 3.01 15.69 14.52
N PRO A 104 2.44 14.71 15.24
CA PRO A 104 2.54 14.62 16.69
C PRO A 104 3.98 14.31 17.10
N VAL A 105 4.52 15.15 17.99
CA VAL A 105 5.88 15.10 18.54
C VAL A 105 6.97 15.30 17.48
N LEU A 106 7.05 14.46 16.45
CA LEU A 106 8.09 14.50 15.43
C LEU A 106 7.82 15.60 14.40
N HIS A 107 8.73 16.57 14.28
CA HIS A 107 8.64 17.69 13.34
C HIS A 107 9.66 17.61 12.21
N ASN A 108 10.87 17.12 12.49
CA ASN A 108 11.94 17.00 11.51
C ASN A 108 12.42 15.55 11.38
N LEU A 109 12.23 14.95 10.21
CA LEU A 109 12.69 13.61 9.92
C LEU A 109 13.72 13.66 8.80
N THR A 110 14.93 13.19 9.10
CA THR A 110 16.03 13.04 8.15
C THR A 110 16.51 11.58 8.14
N TYR A 111 17.39 11.25 7.20
CA TYR A 111 17.74 9.87 6.91
C TYR A 111 19.24 9.64 7.00
N VAL A 112 19.62 8.44 7.44
CA VAL A 112 21.02 8.03 7.50
C VAL A 112 21.59 7.93 6.08
N HIS A 113 22.78 8.48 5.91
CA HIS A 113 23.60 8.35 4.71
C HIS A 113 24.92 7.67 5.09
N ASP A 114 25.25 6.57 4.42
CA ASP A 114 26.43 5.76 4.64
C ASP A 114 26.86 5.10 3.32
N GLU A 115 28.02 5.51 2.80
CA GLU A 115 28.57 4.98 1.55
C GLU A 115 29.13 3.56 1.71
N ASN A 116 29.54 3.18 2.93
CA ASN A 116 30.20 1.90 3.21
C ASN A 116 29.53 1.20 4.40
N PRO A 117 28.25 0.81 4.29
CA PRO A 117 27.53 0.19 5.38
C PRO A 117 28.14 -1.17 5.72
N ILE A 118 28.43 -1.39 7.00
CA ILE A 118 29.09 -2.60 7.49
C ILE A 118 28.05 -3.54 8.07
N LYS A 119 28.01 -4.77 7.56
CA LYS A 119 27.19 -5.84 8.14
C LYS A 119 27.83 -6.35 9.44
N THR A 120 27.36 -5.87 10.58
CA THR A 120 27.84 -6.28 11.91
C THR A 120 27.11 -7.50 12.47
N GLU A 121 25.84 -7.68 12.09
CA GLU A 121 24.98 -8.78 12.55
C GLU A 121 24.67 -9.74 11.39
N PRO A 122 24.61 -11.07 11.61
CA PRO A 122 24.26 -12.03 10.55
C PRO A 122 22.87 -11.75 9.95
N HIS A 123 21.94 -11.28 10.79
CA HIS A 123 20.55 -10.93 10.45
C HIS A 123 20.31 -9.45 10.83
N GLY A 124 20.41 -8.54 9.85
CA GLY A 124 20.53 -7.10 10.13
C GLY A 124 19.91 -6.15 9.12
N GLY A 125 19.19 -6.65 8.12
CA GLY A 125 18.78 -5.87 6.94
C GLY A 125 19.73 -6.09 5.76
N SER A 126 19.80 -5.10 4.88
CA SER A 126 20.56 -5.17 3.63
C SER A 126 21.53 -4.00 3.44
N ASP A 127 22.36 -4.10 2.41
CA ASP A 127 23.25 -3.03 1.94
C ASP A 127 22.45 -1.77 1.57
N PHE A 128 21.28 -1.95 0.95
CA PHE A 128 20.33 -0.87 0.63
C PHE A 128 19.77 -0.17 1.89
N GLY A 129 19.50 -0.95 2.95
CA GLY A 129 19.01 -0.45 4.24
C GLY A 129 20.10 0.04 5.21
N GLY A 130 21.36 -0.27 4.93
CA GLY A 130 22.52 0.12 5.74
C GLY A 130 22.73 -0.69 7.02
N TYR A 131 22.25 -1.93 7.06
CA TYR A 131 22.46 -2.87 8.18
C TYR A 131 22.27 -2.29 9.59
N PRO A 132 21.13 -1.64 9.92
CA PRO A 132 20.93 -1.10 11.26
C PRO A 132 21.09 -2.20 12.33
N SER A 133 21.79 -1.94 13.41
CA SER A 133 21.87 -2.84 14.58
C SER A 133 20.52 -2.91 15.32
N LEU A 134 20.33 -3.93 16.17
CA LEU A 134 19.15 -4.00 17.04
C LEU A 134 19.04 -2.79 17.96
N LYS A 135 20.16 -2.21 18.40
CA LYS A 135 20.18 -0.98 19.19
C LYS A 135 19.63 0.20 18.39
N GLN A 136 20.16 0.45 17.18
CA GLN A 136 19.68 1.52 16.32
C GLN A 136 18.20 1.36 15.95
N ARG A 137 17.76 0.10 15.72
CA ARG A 137 16.35 -0.23 15.55
C ARG A 137 15.53 0.21 16.77
N ASN A 138 15.93 -0.17 17.97
CA ASN A 138 15.17 0.16 19.19
C ASN A 138 15.16 1.67 19.46
N ASP A 139 16.29 2.34 19.26
CA ASP A 139 16.42 3.80 19.39
C ASP A 139 15.49 4.54 18.41
N SER A 140 15.21 3.96 17.23
CA SER A 140 14.29 4.55 16.25
C SER A 140 12.80 4.54 16.65
N PHE A 141 12.44 3.78 17.68
CA PHE A 141 11.10 3.82 18.29
C PHE A 141 11.00 4.80 19.47
N ASP A 142 12.09 5.46 19.85
CA ASP A 142 12.08 6.55 20.83
C ASP A 142 11.84 7.89 20.12
N ILE A 143 10.56 8.22 19.93
CA ILE A 143 10.13 9.33 19.06
C ILE A 143 10.48 10.68 19.68
N LYS A 144 11.23 11.49 18.93
CA LYS A 144 11.73 12.82 19.32
C LYS A 144 11.27 13.87 18.31
N GLU A 145 11.40 15.14 18.66
CA GLU A 145 11.05 16.26 17.76
C GLU A 145 11.86 16.26 16.46
N SER A 146 13.11 15.80 16.52
CA SER A 146 14.00 15.63 15.37
C SER A 146 14.65 14.26 15.40
N MET A 147 14.62 13.54 14.28
CA MET A 147 15.17 12.19 14.17
C MET A 147 15.95 11.99 12.87
N VAL A 148 16.99 11.17 12.96
CA VAL A 148 17.73 10.61 11.82
C VAL A 148 17.53 9.10 11.85
N VAL A 149 16.97 8.50 10.81
CA VAL A 149 16.67 7.05 10.80
C VAL A 149 17.14 6.36 9.52
N HIS A 150 17.47 5.06 9.63
CA HIS A 150 17.61 4.20 8.44
C HIS A 150 16.25 4.07 7.75
N CYS A 151 16.21 4.20 6.43
CA CYS A 151 14.96 4.15 5.67
C CYS A 151 15.21 3.82 4.18
N GLY A 152 16.08 2.85 3.91
CA GLY A 152 16.60 2.57 2.55
C GLY A 152 17.44 3.72 1.99
N PHE A 153 17.96 3.55 0.78
CA PHE A 153 18.74 4.57 0.06
C PHE A 153 19.86 5.18 0.92
N VAL A 154 20.63 4.34 1.61
CA VAL A 154 21.70 4.82 2.51
C VAL A 154 22.93 5.30 1.75
N LYS A 155 23.22 4.68 0.60
CA LYS A 155 24.30 5.09 -0.30
C LYS A 155 23.83 6.21 -1.22
N GLY A 156 24.80 6.95 -1.75
CA GLY A 156 24.58 7.96 -2.76
C GLY A 156 23.90 9.22 -2.23
N SER A 157 24.19 10.33 -2.88
CA SER A 157 23.75 11.65 -2.41
C SER A 157 22.23 11.86 -2.40
N LYS A 158 21.46 11.11 -3.21
CA LYS A 158 20.01 11.27 -3.38
C LYS A 158 19.36 9.92 -3.72
N PRO A 159 18.17 9.61 -3.17
CA PRO A 159 17.41 8.42 -3.56
C PRO A 159 17.27 8.30 -5.07
N GLY A 160 17.57 7.12 -5.62
CA GLY A 160 17.49 6.87 -7.05
C GLY A 160 18.74 7.22 -7.87
N HIS A 161 19.80 7.70 -7.23
CA HIS A 161 21.07 8.00 -7.90
C HIS A 161 22.24 7.30 -7.20
N GLN A 162 22.67 6.16 -7.75
CA GLN A 162 23.76 5.32 -7.23
C GLN A 162 23.46 4.77 -5.82
N THR A 163 22.21 4.38 -5.61
CA THR A 163 21.68 3.96 -4.32
C THR A 163 21.32 2.48 -4.26
N GLY A 164 21.43 1.76 -5.39
CA GLY A 164 20.97 0.37 -5.50
C GLY A 164 19.44 0.26 -5.63
N PHE A 165 18.81 1.27 -6.24
CA PHE A 165 17.42 1.29 -6.71
C PHE A 165 17.30 2.53 -7.61
N ASP A 166 17.97 2.49 -8.76
CA ASP A 166 18.32 3.69 -9.51
C ASP A 166 17.28 4.03 -10.57
N PHE A 167 17.05 5.32 -10.77
CA PHE A 167 16.15 5.85 -11.79
C PHE A 167 16.94 6.33 -13.01
N ASP A 168 16.27 6.35 -14.16
CA ASP A 168 16.73 7.08 -15.32
C ASP A 168 16.99 8.56 -14.98
N LYS A 169 18.10 9.12 -15.50
CA LYS A 169 18.44 10.54 -15.30
C LYS A 169 17.32 11.48 -15.75
N SER A 170 16.56 11.10 -16.78
CA SER A 170 15.41 11.87 -17.28
C SER A 170 14.26 11.96 -16.28
N ASP A 171 14.14 11.00 -15.39
CA ASP A 171 13.02 10.90 -14.44
C ASP A 171 13.35 11.54 -13.09
N LEU A 172 14.62 11.72 -12.75
CA LEU A 172 15.04 12.39 -11.51
C LEU A 172 14.43 13.78 -11.32
N ALA A 173 14.35 14.58 -12.38
CA ALA A 173 13.77 15.93 -12.31
C ALA A 173 12.25 15.90 -12.11
N GLU A 174 11.57 14.91 -12.70
CA GLU A 174 10.14 14.69 -12.50
C GLU A 174 9.84 14.31 -11.04
N LEU A 175 10.56 13.33 -10.49
CA LEU A 175 10.31 12.80 -9.14
C LEU A 175 10.57 13.85 -8.04
N GLN A 176 11.32 14.91 -8.34
CA GLN A 176 11.56 16.04 -7.45
C GLN A 176 10.49 17.12 -7.51
N GLN A 177 9.59 17.10 -8.49
CA GLN A 177 8.52 18.09 -8.59
C GLN A 177 7.54 17.96 -7.43
N PHE A 178 6.93 19.08 -7.06
CA PHE A 178 5.87 19.06 -6.08
C PHE A 178 4.59 18.47 -6.69
N HIS A 179 4.01 17.49 -6.01
CA HIS A 179 2.68 16.99 -6.34
C HIS A 179 1.80 16.96 -5.10
N GLU A 180 0.61 17.54 -5.22
CA GLU A 180 -0.36 17.54 -4.14
C GLU A 180 -0.84 16.10 -3.84
N ILE A 181 -1.15 15.33 -4.89
CA ILE A 181 -1.60 13.94 -4.79
C ILE A 181 -0.89 13.13 -5.87
N ILE A 182 -0.41 11.92 -5.55
CA ILE A 182 0.05 10.95 -6.54
C ILE A 182 -0.68 9.62 -6.37
N VAL A 183 -0.76 8.84 -7.45
CA VAL A 183 -1.11 7.42 -7.40
C VAL A 183 0.08 6.62 -7.87
N ALA A 184 0.48 5.60 -7.10
CA ALA A 184 1.65 4.80 -7.39
C ALA A 184 1.35 3.30 -7.35
N SER A 185 2.02 2.55 -8.23
CA SER A 185 1.98 1.09 -8.28
C SER A 185 3.34 0.55 -8.72
N ALA A 186 3.54 -0.76 -8.63
CA ALA A 186 4.72 -1.40 -9.17
C ALA A 186 4.50 -2.85 -9.62
N ILE A 187 5.32 -3.28 -10.58
CA ILE A 187 5.41 -4.65 -11.06
C ILE A 187 6.89 -5.01 -11.21
N PHE A 188 7.36 -5.97 -10.42
CA PHE A 188 8.71 -6.51 -10.47
C PHE A 188 8.66 -8.01 -10.81
N GLY A 189 9.68 -8.53 -11.47
CA GLY A 189 9.77 -9.91 -11.94
C GLY A 189 8.64 -10.26 -12.91
N ASN A 190 8.09 -9.24 -13.59
CA ASN A 190 7.03 -9.39 -14.57
C ASN A 190 5.82 -10.18 -14.00
N TYR A 191 5.56 -10.00 -12.70
CA TYR A 191 4.67 -10.89 -11.95
C TYR A 191 3.17 -10.67 -12.27
N ASP A 192 2.83 -9.43 -12.59
CA ASP A 192 1.46 -8.98 -12.83
C ASP A 192 1.32 -8.31 -14.21
N LEU A 193 0.08 -8.16 -14.67
CA LEU A 193 -0.25 -7.33 -15.83
C LEU A 193 -0.68 -5.94 -15.37
N ILE A 194 -0.22 -4.90 -16.07
CA ILE A 194 -0.63 -3.51 -15.79
C ILE A 194 -2.15 -3.37 -15.92
N GLN A 195 -2.77 -2.91 -14.84
CA GLN A 195 -4.20 -2.60 -14.79
C GLN A 195 -4.42 -1.10 -15.00
N GLN A 196 -5.26 -0.73 -15.97
CA GLN A 196 -5.57 0.68 -16.24
C GLN A 196 -6.62 1.22 -15.25
N PRO A 197 -6.39 2.35 -14.56
CA PRO A 197 -7.41 2.97 -13.73
C PRO A 197 -8.66 3.29 -14.55
N ARG A 198 -9.83 3.19 -13.91
CA ARG A 198 -11.15 3.51 -14.51
C ARG A 198 -11.89 4.51 -13.65
N ASN A 199 -12.84 5.21 -14.26
CA ASN A 199 -13.69 6.21 -13.61
C ASN A 199 -12.89 7.34 -12.95
N ILE A 200 -11.78 7.74 -13.57
CA ILE A 200 -10.97 8.87 -13.15
C ILE A 200 -11.53 10.13 -13.81
N SER A 201 -11.83 11.17 -13.01
CA SER A 201 -12.32 12.46 -13.49
C SER A 201 -11.31 13.18 -14.37
N GLU A 202 -11.77 14.14 -15.17
CA GLU A 202 -10.87 14.96 -15.99
C GLU A 202 -9.97 15.85 -15.12
N GLU A 203 -10.48 16.31 -13.97
CA GLU A 203 -9.73 17.02 -12.95
C GLU A 203 -8.57 16.16 -12.41
N ALA A 204 -8.85 14.91 -12.02
CA ALA A 204 -7.81 14.00 -11.54
C ALA A 204 -6.81 13.63 -12.64
N LYS A 205 -7.24 13.39 -13.88
CA LYS A 205 -6.33 13.13 -15.01
C LYS A 205 -5.36 14.28 -15.28
N ARG A 206 -5.76 15.53 -15.02
CA ARG A 206 -4.91 16.72 -15.19
C ARG A 206 -3.96 16.94 -14.02
N ASN A 207 -4.42 16.70 -12.80
CA ASN A 207 -3.72 17.16 -11.58
C ASN A 207 -3.04 16.05 -10.78
N VAL A 208 -3.42 14.78 -10.98
CA VAL A 208 -2.90 13.64 -10.22
C VAL A 208 -2.06 12.76 -11.15
N PRO A 209 -0.71 12.79 -11.04
CA PRO A 209 0.13 11.88 -11.79
C PRO A 209 0.01 10.45 -11.27
N PHE A 210 0.07 9.51 -12.20
CA PHE A 210 0.02 8.07 -11.97
C PHE A 210 1.38 7.47 -12.33
N TYR A 211 2.09 6.88 -11.37
CA TYR A 211 3.41 6.29 -11.56
C TYR A 211 3.37 4.77 -11.43
N MET A 212 4.01 4.06 -12.36
CA MET A 212 4.19 2.62 -12.31
C MET A 212 5.69 2.32 -12.32
N PHE A 213 6.19 1.75 -11.22
CA PHE A 213 7.58 1.33 -11.11
C PHE A 213 7.74 -0.09 -11.64
N ILE A 214 8.70 -0.31 -12.54
CA ILE A 214 8.98 -1.64 -13.09
C ILE A 214 10.47 -1.92 -13.10
N ASP A 215 10.86 -3.19 -13.07
CA ASP A 215 12.25 -3.58 -13.36
C ASP A 215 12.50 -3.79 -14.85
N GLU A 216 13.77 -3.95 -15.20
CA GLU A 216 14.24 -4.18 -16.56
C GLU A 216 13.64 -5.45 -17.19
N GLU A 217 13.38 -6.49 -16.39
CA GLU A 217 12.71 -7.71 -16.88
C GLU A 217 11.28 -7.40 -17.36
N THR A 218 10.51 -6.68 -16.55
CA THR A 218 9.15 -6.26 -16.91
C THR A 218 9.17 -5.29 -18.09
N GLU A 219 10.12 -4.35 -18.12
CA GLU A 219 10.29 -3.40 -19.22
C GLU A 219 10.55 -4.12 -20.55
N ALA A 220 11.47 -5.10 -20.56
CA ALA A 220 11.79 -5.89 -21.76
C ALA A 220 10.55 -6.62 -22.30
N TYR A 221 9.73 -7.21 -21.42
CA TYR A 221 8.47 -7.83 -21.82
C TYR A 221 7.50 -6.83 -22.45
N MET A 222 7.37 -5.64 -21.86
CA MET A 222 6.47 -4.60 -22.36
C MET A 222 6.92 -4.05 -23.72
N LYS A 223 8.23 -3.87 -23.93
CA LYS A 223 8.81 -3.50 -25.24
C LYS A 223 8.49 -4.56 -26.30
N ASN A 224 8.67 -5.84 -25.97
CA ASN A 224 8.39 -6.95 -26.88
C ASN A 224 6.91 -7.04 -27.29
N ARG A 225 6.00 -6.60 -26.42
CA ARG A 225 4.55 -6.54 -26.69
C ARG A 225 4.09 -5.22 -27.30
N SER A 226 5.02 -4.30 -27.63
CA SER A 226 4.71 -2.95 -28.13
C SER A 226 3.74 -2.18 -27.23
N MET A 227 3.81 -2.40 -25.90
CA MET A 227 2.94 -1.75 -24.92
C MET A 227 3.43 -0.37 -24.50
N LEU A 228 4.75 -0.13 -24.61
CA LEU A 228 5.37 1.15 -24.28
C LEU A 228 5.31 2.08 -25.49
N ASP A 229 4.69 3.24 -25.32
CA ASP A 229 4.78 4.31 -26.30
C ASP A 229 6.10 5.09 -26.15
N SER A 230 6.41 5.96 -27.12
CA SER A 230 7.59 6.83 -27.09
C SER A 230 7.57 7.84 -25.92
N SER A 231 6.44 8.01 -25.24
CA SER A 231 6.27 8.89 -24.10
C SER A 231 6.54 8.21 -22.75
N LYS A 232 7.02 6.96 -22.75
CA LYS A 232 7.18 6.11 -21.56
C LYS A 232 5.87 6.00 -20.75
N ARG A 233 4.73 5.95 -21.43
CA ARG A 233 3.41 5.80 -20.79
C ARG A 233 2.71 4.54 -21.24
N VAL A 234 1.82 4.06 -20.38
CA VAL A 234 0.81 3.05 -20.69
C VAL A 234 -0.51 3.52 -20.11
N GLY A 235 -1.36 4.08 -20.97
CA GLY A 235 -2.59 4.75 -20.55
C GLY A 235 -2.31 5.89 -19.59
N LEU A 236 -2.85 5.84 -18.36
CA LEU A 236 -2.58 6.89 -17.36
C LEU A 236 -1.20 6.75 -16.70
N TRP A 237 -0.64 5.55 -16.67
CA TRP A 237 0.62 5.28 -15.98
C TRP A 237 1.81 5.87 -16.74
N ARG A 238 2.58 6.72 -16.06
CA ARG A 238 3.98 7.02 -16.41
C ARG A 238 4.86 5.90 -15.87
N ILE A 239 5.66 5.32 -16.74
CA ILE A 239 6.53 4.19 -16.42
C ILE A 239 7.87 4.72 -15.91
N ILE A 240 8.28 4.24 -14.73
CA ILE A 240 9.59 4.50 -14.14
C ILE A 240 10.33 3.17 -14.07
N VAL A 241 11.39 3.03 -14.85
CA VAL A 241 12.22 1.82 -14.88
C VAL A 241 13.24 1.91 -13.75
N ILE A 242 13.36 0.82 -12.99
CA ILE A 242 14.29 0.69 -11.87
C ILE A 242 15.48 -0.15 -12.31
N HIS A 243 16.66 0.42 -12.14
CA HIS A 243 17.93 -0.25 -12.37
C HIS A 243 18.57 -0.64 -11.03
N ASN A 244 19.48 -1.61 -11.07
CA ASN A 244 20.27 -2.05 -9.91
C ASN A 244 19.40 -2.41 -8.70
N VAL A 245 18.34 -3.19 -8.90
CA VAL A 245 17.42 -3.56 -7.81
C VAL A 245 18.16 -4.24 -6.64
N PRO A 246 17.83 -3.90 -5.38
CA PRO A 246 18.67 -4.25 -4.23
C PRO A 246 18.48 -5.69 -3.74
N TYR A 247 17.41 -6.36 -4.16
CA TYR A 247 17.06 -7.70 -3.70
C TYR A 247 16.87 -8.66 -4.87
N SER A 248 17.21 -9.92 -4.66
CA SER A 248 16.87 -11.01 -5.59
C SER A 248 15.38 -11.36 -5.59
N ASP A 249 14.68 -11.12 -4.47
CA ASP A 249 13.22 -11.30 -4.36
C ASP A 249 12.47 -10.09 -4.94
N ALA A 250 11.85 -10.27 -6.11
CA ALA A 250 11.00 -9.27 -6.76
C ALA A 250 9.89 -8.73 -5.84
N ARG A 251 9.32 -9.56 -4.95
CA ARG A 251 8.29 -9.11 -4.00
C ARG A 251 8.85 -8.14 -2.97
N ARG A 252 10.11 -8.32 -2.56
CA ARG A 252 10.83 -7.41 -1.66
C ARG A 252 11.18 -6.10 -2.38
N ASN A 253 11.62 -6.16 -3.64
CA ASN A 253 11.82 -4.96 -4.48
C ASN A 253 10.54 -4.12 -4.57
N GLY A 254 9.38 -4.77 -4.76
CA GLY A 254 8.07 -4.10 -4.74
C GLY A 254 7.71 -3.39 -3.42
N LYS A 255 8.38 -3.71 -2.30
CA LYS A 255 8.17 -3.02 -1.02
C LYS A 255 8.85 -1.66 -0.95
N VAL A 256 9.88 -1.42 -1.76
CA VAL A 256 10.60 -0.14 -1.82
C VAL A 256 9.65 0.98 -2.26
N PRO A 257 9.04 0.97 -3.46
CA PRO A 257 8.13 2.02 -3.86
C PRO A 257 6.79 1.95 -3.11
N LYS A 258 6.47 0.85 -2.43
CA LYS A 258 5.27 0.76 -1.57
C LYS A 258 5.41 1.56 -0.28
N LEU A 259 6.51 1.37 0.44
CA LEU A 259 6.70 1.91 1.79
C LEU A 259 7.52 3.22 1.75
N LEU A 260 8.37 3.39 0.74
CA LEU A 260 9.33 4.48 0.67
C LEU A 260 8.97 5.54 -0.39
N LEU A 261 7.70 5.70 -0.77
CA LEU A 261 7.28 6.78 -1.70
C LEU A 261 7.79 8.17 -1.28
N HIS A 262 7.84 8.42 0.03
CA HIS A 262 8.33 9.69 0.58
C HIS A 262 9.85 9.89 0.43
N ARG A 263 10.62 8.82 0.22
CA ARG A 263 12.03 8.90 -0.14
C ARG A 263 12.19 9.14 -1.65
N ILE A 264 11.33 8.53 -2.46
CA ILE A 264 11.35 8.64 -3.94
C ILE A 264 10.84 10.02 -4.38
N PHE A 265 9.76 10.47 -3.78
CA PHE A 265 9.13 11.76 -4.00
C PHE A 265 9.25 12.59 -2.71
N PRO A 266 10.27 13.45 -2.57
CA PRO A 266 10.45 14.25 -1.36
C PRO A 266 9.38 15.36 -1.21
N ASN A 267 8.71 15.73 -2.31
CA ASN A 267 7.80 16.88 -2.38
C ASN A 267 6.35 16.45 -2.69
N ILE A 268 5.82 15.47 -1.96
CA ILE A 268 4.41 15.04 -2.11
C ILE A 268 3.64 15.26 -0.82
N ARG A 269 2.35 15.58 -0.95
CA ARG A 269 1.46 15.70 0.21
C ARG A 269 0.62 14.46 0.45
N TYR A 270 -0.01 13.89 -0.58
CA TYR A 270 -0.78 12.66 -0.46
C TYR A 270 -0.34 11.61 -1.47
N SER A 271 -0.42 10.33 -1.10
CA SER A 271 -0.28 9.22 -2.03
C SER A 271 -1.35 8.15 -1.83
N ILE A 272 -1.69 7.49 -2.94
CA ILE A 272 -2.43 6.24 -2.96
C ILE A 272 -1.53 5.18 -3.59
N TRP A 273 -1.02 4.26 -2.77
CA TRP A 273 -0.34 3.06 -3.24
C TRP A 273 -1.36 1.99 -3.60
N ILE A 274 -1.14 1.29 -4.72
CA ILE A 274 -1.98 0.18 -5.18
C ILE A 274 -1.07 -0.95 -5.70
N ASP A 275 -1.22 -2.17 -5.19
CA ASP A 275 -0.49 -3.34 -5.71
C ASP A 275 -0.79 -3.58 -7.20
N GLY A 276 0.20 -4.01 -8.00
CA GLY A 276 0.09 -4.11 -9.47
C GLY A 276 -1.05 -5.00 -10.00
N LYS A 277 -1.48 -5.99 -9.22
CA LYS A 277 -2.65 -6.85 -9.53
C LYS A 277 -4.00 -6.15 -9.42
N LEU A 278 -4.07 -4.92 -8.93
CA LEU A 278 -5.31 -4.21 -8.65
C LEU A 278 -5.58 -3.11 -9.67
N GLN A 279 -6.83 -3.02 -10.09
CA GLN A 279 -7.36 -1.94 -10.90
C GLN A 279 -8.07 -0.92 -10.01
N LEU A 280 -7.64 0.34 -10.04
CA LEU A 280 -8.35 1.46 -9.41
C LEU A 280 -9.64 1.77 -10.19
N VAL A 281 -10.78 1.89 -9.51
CA VAL A 281 -12.09 2.13 -10.15
C VAL A 281 -12.90 3.28 -9.55
N VAL A 282 -12.31 4.04 -8.62
CA VAL A 282 -12.89 5.24 -8.01
C VAL A 282 -11.85 6.35 -8.04
N ASP A 283 -12.31 7.59 -8.16
CA ASP A 283 -11.47 8.77 -8.28
C ASP A 283 -10.58 9.00 -7.03
N PRO A 284 -9.29 9.36 -7.18
CA PRO A 284 -8.38 9.61 -6.06
C PRO A 284 -8.89 10.62 -5.04
N TYR A 285 -9.57 11.70 -5.47
CA TYR A 285 -10.11 12.70 -4.55
C TYR A 285 -11.20 12.12 -3.66
N GLN A 286 -12.07 11.27 -4.21
CA GLN A 286 -13.13 10.60 -3.45
C GLN A 286 -12.57 9.60 -2.44
N ILE A 287 -11.47 8.92 -2.80
CA ILE A 287 -10.78 7.98 -1.89
C ILE A 287 -10.14 8.73 -0.73
N LEU A 288 -9.37 9.80 -1.01
CA LEU A 288 -8.75 10.61 0.02
C LEU A 288 -9.77 11.25 0.95
N GLU A 289 -10.86 11.78 0.38
CA GLU A 289 -11.96 12.34 1.16
C GLU A 289 -12.57 11.29 2.09
N ARG A 290 -12.94 10.12 1.55
CA ARG A 290 -13.62 9.07 2.33
C ARG A 290 -12.77 8.49 3.45
N PHE A 291 -11.49 8.22 3.17
CA PHE A 291 -10.63 7.40 4.04
C PHE A 291 -9.59 8.20 4.83
N LEU A 292 -9.25 9.42 4.43
CA LEU A 292 -8.38 10.30 5.22
C LEU A 292 -9.16 11.49 5.77
N TRP A 293 -9.61 12.41 4.91
CA TRP A 293 -10.09 13.72 5.35
C TRP A 293 -11.34 13.62 6.22
N ARG A 294 -12.34 12.83 5.82
CA ARG A 294 -13.56 12.59 6.61
C ARG A 294 -13.28 11.87 7.93
N GLN A 295 -12.22 11.07 7.98
CA GLN A 295 -11.84 10.29 9.17
C GLN A 295 -10.88 11.06 10.08
N ASN A 296 -10.46 12.27 9.69
CA ASN A 296 -9.42 13.04 10.36
C ASN A 296 -8.14 12.20 10.62
N ALA A 297 -7.75 11.41 9.62
CA ALA A 297 -6.60 10.50 9.69
C ALA A 297 -5.57 10.83 8.62
N ASN A 298 -4.30 10.53 8.90
CA ASN A 298 -3.17 10.75 7.97
C ASN A 298 -2.68 9.46 7.30
N PHE A 299 -3.17 8.31 7.76
CA PHE A 299 -2.85 7.01 7.19
C PHE A 299 -4.09 6.12 7.25
N ALA A 300 -4.41 5.48 6.13
CA ALA A 300 -5.50 4.52 6.05
C ALA A 300 -5.09 3.26 5.29
N ILE A 301 -5.55 2.13 5.81
CA ILE A 301 -5.24 0.79 5.30
C ILE A 301 -6.38 -0.15 5.65
N SER A 302 -6.71 -1.09 4.76
CA SER A 302 -7.74 -2.07 5.08
C SER A 302 -7.19 -3.18 5.96
N ARG A 303 -7.97 -3.63 6.95
CA ARG A 303 -7.71 -4.92 7.62
C ARG A 303 -7.76 -6.06 6.60
N HIS A 304 -7.01 -7.13 6.85
CA HIS A 304 -7.06 -8.33 6.02
C HIS A 304 -8.44 -9.00 6.14
N TYR A 305 -8.93 -9.66 5.08
CA TYR A 305 -10.34 -10.07 4.99
C TYR A 305 -10.77 -11.23 5.90
N ARG A 306 -9.82 -11.97 6.47
CA ARG A 306 -10.10 -13.21 7.23
C ARG A 306 -9.27 -13.37 8.49
N ARG A 307 -7.98 -13.05 8.41
CA ARG A 307 -7.01 -13.19 9.50
C ARG A 307 -6.72 -11.82 10.08
N PHE A 308 -6.82 -11.69 11.40
CA PHE A 308 -6.65 -10.42 12.10
C PHE A 308 -5.49 -10.44 13.10
N ASP A 309 -4.92 -11.62 13.33
CA ASP A 309 -3.88 -11.93 14.29
C ASP A 309 -2.59 -12.31 13.54
N VAL A 310 -1.45 -11.73 13.92
CA VAL A 310 -0.16 -11.94 13.26
C VAL A 310 0.34 -13.39 13.37
N PHE A 311 0.09 -14.07 14.49
CA PHE A 311 0.46 -15.48 14.68
C PHE A 311 -0.37 -16.38 13.76
N VAL A 312 -1.66 -16.09 13.60
CA VAL A 312 -2.53 -16.82 12.64
C VAL A 312 -2.11 -16.54 11.19
N GLU A 313 -1.72 -15.30 10.88
CA GLU A 313 -1.16 -14.94 9.57
C GLU A 313 0.16 -15.68 9.30
N ALA A 314 1.03 -15.81 10.29
CA ALA A 314 2.29 -16.53 10.17
C ALA A 314 2.08 -18.00 9.80
N GLU A 315 1.19 -18.71 10.50
CA GLU A 315 0.82 -20.09 10.16
C GLU A 315 0.26 -20.20 8.74
N ALA A 316 -0.56 -19.24 8.32
CA ALA A 316 -1.09 -19.22 6.95
C ALA A 316 0.01 -18.99 5.89
N ASN A 317 1.03 -18.19 6.19
CA ASN A 317 2.17 -17.98 5.30
C ASN A 317 3.04 -19.23 5.17
N LYS A 318 3.28 -19.94 6.28
CA LYS A 318 3.98 -21.23 6.29
C LYS A 318 3.21 -22.29 5.49
N ALA A 319 1.92 -22.44 5.77
CA ALA A 319 1.07 -23.40 5.05
C ALA A 319 0.98 -23.12 3.55
N ALA A 320 1.07 -21.86 3.14
CA ALA A 320 1.06 -21.46 1.73
C ALA A 320 2.47 -21.41 1.07
N GLY A 321 3.51 -21.84 1.79
CA GLY A 321 4.90 -21.88 1.28
C GLY A 321 5.41 -20.51 0.83
N LYS A 322 5.00 -19.42 1.50
CA LYS A 322 5.34 -18.06 1.06
C LYS A 322 6.77 -17.66 1.39
N TYR A 323 7.35 -18.30 2.39
CA TYR A 323 8.73 -18.13 2.82
C TYR A 323 9.17 -19.40 3.54
N ASP A 324 10.47 -19.55 3.80
CA ASP A 324 10.95 -20.64 4.65
C ASP A 324 10.34 -20.55 6.06
N ASN A 325 9.88 -21.70 6.58
CA ASN A 325 9.17 -21.75 7.85
C ASN A 325 10.04 -21.24 9.01
N SER A 326 11.34 -21.60 9.03
CA SER A 326 12.24 -21.19 10.11
C SER A 326 12.46 -19.67 10.15
N SER A 327 12.46 -19.02 8.98
CA SER A 327 12.55 -17.56 8.88
C SER A 327 11.29 -16.85 9.39
N ILE A 328 10.10 -17.43 9.13
CA ILE A 328 8.83 -16.92 9.67
C ILE A 328 8.80 -17.10 11.19
N ASP A 329 9.17 -18.28 11.68
CA ASP A 329 9.19 -18.60 13.11
C ASP A 329 10.16 -17.66 13.85
N ALA A 330 11.38 -17.46 13.33
CA ALA A 330 12.35 -16.53 13.91
C ALA A 330 11.82 -15.08 13.99
N GLN A 331 11.13 -14.59 12.95
CA GLN A 331 10.52 -13.26 12.96
C GLN A 331 9.42 -13.14 14.02
N VAL A 332 8.52 -14.11 14.08
CA VAL A 332 7.37 -14.08 15.00
C VAL A 332 7.79 -14.30 16.44
N ASP A 333 8.75 -15.18 16.70
CA ASP A 333 9.33 -15.41 18.01
C ASP A 333 10.04 -14.15 18.51
N PHE A 334 10.81 -13.48 17.65
CA PHE A 334 11.40 -12.18 17.97
C PHE A 334 10.33 -11.15 18.35
N TYR A 335 9.24 -11.04 17.59
CA TYR A 335 8.14 -10.13 17.94
C TYR A 335 7.44 -10.50 19.25
N ARG A 336 7.33 -11.79 19.57
CA ARG A 336 6.79 -12.24 20.87
C ARG A 336 7.67 -11.76 22.02
N THR A 337 9.00 -11.87 21.87
CA THR A 337 9.95 -11.36 22.87
C THR A 337 9.90 -9.84 23.01
N GLU A 338 9.53 -9.14 21.94
CA GLU A 338 9.35 -7.68 21.92
C GLU A 338 7.98 -7.21 22.45
N GLY A 339 7.14 -8.15 22.92
CA GLY A 339 5.84 -7.86 23.54
C GLY A 339 4.63 -7.93 22.61
N LEU A 340 4.77 -8.43 21.38
CA LEU A 340 3.61 -8.67 20.52
C LEU A 340 2.74 -9.79 21.11
N THR A 341 1.49 -9.47 21.40
CA THR A 341 0.48 -10.41 21.92
C THR A 341 -0.57 -10.74 20.87
N PRO A 342 -1.25 -11.91 20.97
CA PRO A 342 -2.35 -12.25 20.08
C PRO A 342 -3.40 -11.14 20.01
N TYR A 343 -4.02 -10.99 18.84
CA TYR A 343 -5.08 -10.01 18.64
C TYR A 343 -6.29 -10.37 19.50
N SER A 344 -6.85 -9.37 20.17
CA SER A 344 -8.11 -9.46 20.92
C SER A 344 -8.82 -8.10 20.93
N GLU A 345 -10.08 -8.09 21.34
CA GLU A 345 -10.88 -6.85 21.46
C GLU A 345 -10.28 -5.83 22.45
N ALA A 346 -9.33 -6.25 23.31
CA ALA A 346 -8.59 -5.34 24.16
C ALA A 346 -7.72 -4.33 23.38
N LYS A 347 -7.44 -4.57 22.09
CA LYS A 347 -6.69 -3.66 21.23
C LYS A 347 -7.57 -2.58 20.56
N LEU A 348 -8.87 -2.56 20.81
CA LEU A 348 -9.75 -1.51 20.26
C LEU A 348 -9.24 -0.11 20.64
N PRO A 349 -9.35 0.88 19.73
CA PRO A 349 -10.13 0.87 18.49
C PRO A 349 -9.46 0.20 17.29
N ILE A 350 -8.25 -0.37 17.45
CA ILE A 350 -7.61 -1.13 16.38
C ILE A 350 -8.33 -2.47 16.20
N ILE A 351 -8.88 -2.68 15.00
CA ILE A 351 -9.71 -3.84 14.68
C ILE A 351 -8.94 -5.03 14.08
N SER A 352 -7.62 -4.91 13.91
CA SER A 352 -6.74 -5.98 13.42
C SER A 352 -5.25 -5.64 13.56
N ASP A 353 -4.40 -6.65 13.75
CA ASP A 353 -2.93 -6.53 13.62
C ASP A 353 -2.43 -6.79 12.19
N VAL A 354 -3.30 -7.30 11.32
CA VAL A 354 -2.94 -7.81 10.01
C VAL A 354 -3.65 -6.98 8.94
N PRO A 355 -2.92 -6.14 8.18
CA PRO A 355 -3.51 -5.43 7.06
C PRO A 355 -3.62 -6.35 5.84
N GLU A 356 -4.53 -6.04 4.91
CA GLU A 356 -4.45 -6.62 3.57
C GLU A 356 -3.21 -6.09 2.84
N GLY A 357 -2.83 -4.84 3.13
CA GLY A 357 -1.61 -4.22 2.64
C GLY A 357 -1.61 -3.84 1.17
N CYS A 358 -2.56 -4.29 0.35
CA CYS A 358 -2.51 -4.06 -1.10
C CYS A 358 -2.92 -2.64 -1.55
N VAL A 359 -3.41 -1.82 -0.63
CA VAL A 359 -3.64 -0.38 -0.83
C VAL A 359 -3.16 0.36 0.42
N LEU A 360 -2.38 1.44 0.24
CA LEU A 360 -2.06 2.40 1.29
C LEU A 360 -2.56 3.78 0.87
N ILE A 361 -3.26 4.48 1.75
CA ILE A 361 -3.71 5.86 1.52
C ILE A 361 -3.04 6.71 2.59
N LYS A 362 -2.23 7.68 2.20
CA LYS A 362 -1.30 8.34 3.12
C LYS A 362 -1.19 9.83 2.83
N GLU A 363 -1.22 10.64 3.89
CA GLU A 363 -0.64 11.98 3.91
C GLU A 363 0.83 11.88 4.33
N HIS A 364 1.72 12.59 3.67
CA HIS A 364 3.16 12.55 3.90
C HIS A 364 3.60 13.60 4.92
N ILE A 365 3.38 13.27 6.19
CA ILE A 365 3.89 14.04 7.35
C ILE A 365 4.97 13.25 8.09
N PRO A 366 5.86 13.90 8.87
CA PRO A 366 6.98 13.24 9.54
C PRO A 366 6.61 11.93 10.26
N ILE A 367 5.55 11.88 11.07
CA ILE A 367 5.16 10.64 11.79
C ILE A 367 4.80 9.49 10.86
N THR A 368 4.07 9.76 9.78
CA THR A 368 3.65 8.74 8.81
C THR A 368 4.82 8.28 7.93
N ASN A 369 5.80 9.16 7.70
CA ASN A 369 7.03 8.82 7.00
C ASN A 369 7.90 7.92 7.88
N LEU A 370 8.07 8.27 9.16
CA LEU A 370 8.73 7.42 10.16
C LEU A 370 8.06 6.04 10.22
N PHE A 371 6.73 5.98 10.36
CA PHE A 371 6.00 4.72 10.40
C PHE A 371 6.34 3.81 9.22
N THR A 372 6.28 4.34 7.99
CA THR A 372 6.60 3.54 6.80
C THR A 372 8.09 3.22 6.65
N CYS A 373 9.00 4.05 7.18
CA CYS A 373 10.43 3.72 7.27
C CYS A 373 10.67 2.52 8.20
N LEU A 374 10.11 2.57 9.40
CA LEU A 374 10.29 1.49 10.38
C LEU A 374 9.62 0.21 9.90
N TRP A 375 8.47 0.31 9.24
CA TRP A 375 7.81 -0.83 8.61
C TRP A 375 8.66 -1.45 7.49
N PHE A 376 9.29 -0.63 6.65
CA PHE A 376 10.24 -1.10 5.65
C PHE A 376 11.47 -1.75 6.29
N ASN A 377 12.02 -1.18 7.37
CA ASN A 377 13.19 -1.75 8.04
C ASN A 377 12.92 -3.15 8.61
N GLU A 378 11.70 -3.40 9.10
CA GLU A 378 11.29 -4.76 9.52
C GLU A 378 11.21 -5.72 8.34
N VAL A 379 10.65 -5.28 7.21
CA VAL A 379 10.58 -6.04 5.96
C VAL A 379 11.98 -6.36 5.41
N ASP A 380 12.89 -5.38 5.51
CA ASP A 380 14.29 -5.53 5.09
C ASP A 380 15.05 -6.50 6.00
N ARG A 381 14.85 -6.41 7.32
CA ARG A 381 15.51 -7.27 8.30
C ARG A 381 15.04 -8.72 8.24
N PHE A 382 13.72 -8.93 8.15
CA PHE A 382 13.11 -10.25 8.26
C PHE A 382 12.61 -10.75 6.91
N THR A 383 11.33 -11.12 6.81
CA THR A 383 10.70 -11.60 5.59
C THR A 383 10.05 -10.45 4.83
N SER A 384 9.84 -10.63 3.51
CA SER A 384 9.12 -9.66 2.67
C SER A 384 7.60 -9.62 2.94
N ARG A 385 7.12 -10.32 3.97
CA ARG A 385 5.71 -10.39 4.39
C ARG A 385 5.39 -9.24 5.34
N ASP A 386 5.17 -8.07 4.75
CA ASP A 386 4.77 -6.83 5.42
C ASP A 386 3.57 -6.97 6.38
N GLN A 387 2.67 -7.92 6.13
CA GLN A 387 1.56 -8.25 7.01
C GLN A 387 2.00 -8.70 8.42
N LEU A 388 3.18 -9.32 8.56
CA LEU A 388 3.69 -9.82 9.84
C LEU A 388 4.32 -8.69 10.69
N SER A 389 4.88 -7.67 10.04
CA SER A 389 5.59 -6.57 10.71
C SER A 389 4.73 -5.34 10.99
N PHE A 390 3.58 -5.21 10.34
CA PHE A 390 2.71 -4.02 10.51
C PHE A 390 2.30 -3.79 11.96
N GLY A 391 1.77 -4.83 12.63
CA GLY A 391 1.22 -4.71 13.99
C GLY A 391 2.26 -4.24 15.01
N ILE A 392 3.44 -4.84 15.01
CA ILE A 392 4.50 -4.48 15.98
C ILE A 392 5.03 -3.06 15.78
N VAL A 393 5.19 -2.60 14.54
CA VAL A 393 5.64 -1.23 14.25
C VAL A 393 4.59 -0.21 14.67
N ARG A 394 3.32 -0.48 14.32
CA ARG A 394 2.20 0.36 14.73
C ARG A 394 2.13 0.47 16.25
N ASP A 395 2.12 -0.65 16.95
CA ASP A 395 1.95 -0.68 18.41
C ASP A 395 3.08 0.09 19.12
N LYS A 396 4.34 -0.08 18.66
CA LYS A 396 5.47 0.66 19.22
C LYS A 396 5.38 2.18 19.00
N ILE A 397 4.90 2.63 17.83
CA ILE A 397 4.70 4.07 17.57
C ILE A 397 3.52 4.62 18.38
N MET A 398 2.37 3.95 18.36
CA MET A 398 1.17 4.40 19.07
C MET A 398 1.35 4.39 20.60
N ALA A 399 2.26 3.57 21.13
CA ALA A 399 2.64 3.62 22.54
C ALA A 399 3.46 4.87 22.93
N LYS A 400 3.98 5.61 21.94
CA LYS A 400 4.91 6.74 22.13
C LYS A 400 4.29 8.09 21.76
N VAL A 401 3.35 8.10 20.82
CA VAL A 401 2.68 9.32 20.35
C VAL A 401 1.18 9.09 20.22
N ASP A 402 0.40 10.16 20.47
CA ASP A 402 -1.03 10.17 20.17
C ASP A 402 -1.24 10.28 18.65
N TRP A 403 -1.16 9.13 18.00
CA TRP A 403 -1.35 8.97 16.56
C TRP A 403 -2.22 7.76 16.30
N HIS A 404 -3.12 7.86 15.34
CA HIS A 404 -4.03 6.78 14.99
C HIS A 404 -4.04 6.53 13.48
N ILE A 405 -4.41 5.29 13.12
CA ILE A 405 -4.56 4.85 11.74
C ILE A 405 -6.04 4.57 11.49
N ASN A 406 -6.57 5.05 10.36
CA ASN A 406 -7.88 4.61 9.90
C ASN A 406 -7.79 3.21 9.30
N MET A 407 -8.13 2.19 10.09
CA MET A 407 -8.17 0.81 9.62
C MET A 407 -9.58 0.43 9.16
N PHE A 408 -9.82 0.51 7.85
CA PHE A 408 -11.14 0.27 7.27
C PHE A 408 -11.35 -1.20 6.85
N LEU A 409 -12.57 -1.55 6.44
CA LEU A 409 -12.90 -2.94 6.11
C LEU A 409 -12.38 -3.32 4.71
N ASP A 410 -11.93 -4.57 4.54
CA ASP A 410 -11.55 -5.09 3.22
C ASP A 410 -12.70 -5.00 2.18
N CYS A 411 -13.95 -5.09 2.62
CA CYS A 411 -15.09 -4.92 1.72
C CYS A 411 -15.19 -3.49 1.17
N GLU A 412 -14.77 -2.47 1.92
CA GLU A 412 -14.71 -1.09 1.44
C GLU A 412 -13.54 -0.93 0.46
N ARG A 413 -12.41 -1.59 0.72
CA ARG A 413 -11.29 -1.66 -0.24
C ARG A 413 -11.75 -2.19 -1.59
N ARG A 414 -12.43 -3.35 -1.60
CA ARG A 414 -12.95 -3.99 -2.81
C ARG A 414 -13.96 -3.13 -3.58
N ASN A 415 -14.49 -2.07 -2.96
CA ASN A 415 -15.37 -1.14 -3.63
C ASN A 415 -14.60 -0.24 -4.61
N PHE A 416 -13.41 0.23 -4.23
CA PHE A 416 -12.63 1.15 -5.05
C PHE A 416 -11.45 0.51 -5.81
N VAL A 417 -11.12 -0.75 -5.52
CA VAL A 417 -10.18 -1.55 -6.34
C VAL A 417 -10.76 -2.90 -6.73
N ILE A 418 -10.53 -3.30 -7.99
CA ILE A 418 -10.86 -4.62 -8.51
C ILE A 418 -9.59 -5.45 -8.59
N GLN A 419 -9.63 -6.67 -8.07
CA GLN A 419 -8.49 -7.59 -8.13
C GLN A 419 -8.50 -8.38 -9.44
N ALA A 420 -7.45 -8.22 -10.24
CA ALA A 420 -7.13 -9.10 -11.35
C ALA A 420 -6.35 -10.34 -10.85
N TYR A 421 -6.27 -11.35 -11.71
CA TYR A 421 -5.42 -12.51 -11.46
C TYR A 421 -3.96 -12.18 -11.81
N HIS A 422 -3.04 -12.84 -11.10
CA HIS A 422 -1.62 -12.83 -11.44
C HIS A 422 -1.41 -13.37 -12.86
N ARG A 423 -0.34 -12.92 -13.52
CA ARG A 423 -0.11 -13.24 -14.93
C ARG A 423 0.04 -14.73 -15.17
N ASP A 424 0.78 -15.41 -14.30
CA ASP A 424 0.97 -16.87 -14.35
C ASP A 424 -0.36 -17.62 -14.38
N LEU A 425 -1.31 -17.27 -13.53
CA LEU A 425 -2.64 -17.87 -13.52
C LEU A 425 -3.42 -17.56 -14.80
N LEU A 426 -3.31 -16.34 -15.33
CA LEU A 426 -3.99 -15.95 -16.57
C LEU A 426 -3.47 -16.72 -17.78
N GLU A 427 -2.16 -16.99 -17.85
CA GLU A 427 -1.56 -17.78 -18.94
C GLU A 427 -2.02 -19.25 -18.94
N HIS A 428 -2.42 -19.77 -17.78
CA HIS A 428 -2.93 -21.14 -17.63
C HIS A 428 -4.46 -21.23 -17.65
N MET A 429 -5.18 -20.10 -17.71
CA MET A 429 -6.64 -20.11 -17.81
C MET A 429 -7.10 -20.40 -19.24
N PRO A 430 -8.11 -21.28 -19.43
CA PRO A 430 -8.69 -21.49 -20.75
C PRO A 430 -9.31 -20.17 -21.26
N PRO A 431 -9.24 -19.88 -22.57
CA PRO A 431 -9.79 -18.66 -23.12
C PRO A 431 -11.29 -18.55 -22.81
N PRO A 432 -11.82 -17.35 -22.53
CA PRO A 432 -13.24 -17.18 -22.24
C PRO A 432 -14.07 -17.70 -23.42
N VAL A 433 -15.01 -18.60 -23.13
CA VAL A 433 -15.92 -19.17 -24.13
C VAL A 433 -16.67 -18.03 -24.78
N ALA A 434 -16.46 -17.83 -26.09
CA ALA A 434 -17.18 -16.83 -26.86
C ALA A 434 -18.68 -17.09 -26.73
N VAL A 435 -19.40 -16.16 -26.11
CA VAL A 435 -20.87 -16.21 -26.05
C VAL A 435 -21.37 -15.94 -27.46
N ILE A 436 -21.64 -17.01 -28.22
CA ILE A 436 -22.37 -16.91 -29.48
C ILE A 436 -23.76 -16.35 -29.13
N ARG A 437 -23.95 -15.04 -29.33
CA ARG A 437 -25.28 -14.42 -29.31
C ARG A 437 -26.07 -15.02 -30.47
N ARG A 438 -26.90 -16.02 -30.18
CA ARG A 438 -27.90 -16.48 -31.15
C ARG A 438 -28.86 -15.32 -31.45
N PRO A 439 -29.20 -15.07 -32.72
CA PRO A 439 -30.17 -14.03 -33.06
C PRO A 439 -31.50 -14.30 -32.34
N PRO A 440 -32.24 -13.26 -31.91
CA PRO A 440 -33.55 -13.45 -31.33
C PRO A 440 -34.49 -14.11 -32.35
N ALA A 441 -35.22 -15.13 -31.91
CA ALA A 441 -36.20 -15.82 -32.74
C ALA A 441 -37.32 -14.86 -33.15
N LEU A 442 -37.66 -14.85 -34.44
CA LEU A 442 -38.78 -14.07 -34.99
C LEU A 442 -40.12 -14.55 -34.38
N PRO A 443 -41.11 -13.67 -34.17
CA PRO A 443 -42.38 -14.06 -33.56
C PRO A 443 -43.20 -14.94 -34.51
N ASN A 444 -43.59 -16.13 -34.05
CA ASN A 444 -44.51 -17.01 -34.77
C ASN A 444 -45.92 -16.40 -34.78
N ILE A 445 -46.41 -16.05 -35.96
CA ILE A 445 -47.83 -15.71 -36.21
C ILE A 445 -48.64 -17.00 -36.12
N ILE A 446 -49.57 -17.05 -35.17
CA ILE A 446 -50.51 -18.16 -35.00
C ILE A 446 -51.66 -17.99 -35.99
N THR A 447 -51.66 -18.75 -37.08
CA THR A 447 -52.86 -19.00 -37.89
C THR A 447 -53.50 -20.33 -37.49
N ARG A 448 -54.69 -20.25 -36.89
CA ARG A 448 -55.58 -21.39 -36.61
C ARG A 448 -56.10 -22.00 -37.92
N GLY A 449 -55.95 -23.32 -38.07
CA GLY A 449 -56.59 -24.14 -39.10
C GLY A 449 -56.78 -25.58 -38.60
N ARG A 450 -57.94 -26.17 -38.89
CA ARG A 450 -58.57 -27.33 -38.22
C ARG A 450 -58.36 -28.64 -39.02
N ASN A 451 -58.61 -29.80 -38.38
CA ASN A 451 -58.85 -31.16 -38.93
C ASN A 451 -57.59 -32.02 -39.26
N GLN A 452 -57.53 -33.36 -39.10
CA GLN A 452 -58.43 -34.46 -38.71
C GLN A 452 -57.57 -35.71 -38.35
N GLY A 453 -58.15 -36.74 -37.70
CA GLY A 453 -57.44 -37.78 -36.93
C GLY A 453 -56.89 -39.03 -37.66
N LYS A 454 -56.29 -39.97 -36.89
CA LYS A 454 -56.61 -41.43 -36.84
C LYS A 454 -55.69 -42.24 -35.86
N LYS A 455 -56.22 -43.41 -35.46
CA LYS A 455 -55.97 -44.34 -34.33
C LYS A 455 -54.69 -45.22 -34.44
N ILE A 456 -53.90 -45.50 -33.37
CA ILE A 456 -53.81 -46.70 -32.42
C ILE A 456 -53.40 -48.06 -33.08
N PRO A 457 -52.78 -49.14 -32.48
CA PRO A 457 -52.03 -49.45 -31.20
C PRO A 457 -50.74 -50.36 -31.35
N ARG A 458 -49.97 -50.64 -30.27
CA ARG A 458 -49.83 -51.97 -29.56
C ARG A 458 -48.54 -52.16 -28.71
N HIS A 459 -48.74 -52.97 -27.66
CA HIS A 459 -47.88 -53.47 -26.58
C HIS A 459 -46.72 -54.41 -26.96
N GLY A 460 -45.73 -54.50 -26.05
CA GLY A 460 -44.88 -55.69 -25.81
C GLY A 460 -44.27 -55.71 -24.39
N ARG A 461 -44.61 -56.74 -23.60
CA ARG A 461 -44.09 -57.18 -22.26
C ARG A 461 -42.73 -57.91 -22.44
N ASP A 462 -41.83 -58.21 -21.48
CA ASP A 462 -41.86 -58.79 -20.10
C ASP A 462 -40.47 -58.55 -19.40
N ARG A 463 -40.34 -58.28 -18.08
CA ARG A 463 -40.10 -59.19 -16.90
C ARG A 463 -38.89 -60.15 -17.04
N ARG A 464 -38.01 -60.46 -16.07
CA ARG A 464 -37.70 -60.17 -14.63
C ARG A 464 -36.40 -60.99 -14.30
N SER A 465 -35.43 -60.63 -13.42
CA SER A 465 -35.36 -61.02 -11.98
C SER A 465 -33.91 -61.04 -11.40
N GLY A 466 -33.76 -60.66 -10.12
CA GLY A 466 -32.80 -61.20 -9.10
C GLY A 466 -31.47 -60.45 -8.89
N SER A 467 -30.92 -60.20 -7.69
CA SER A 467 -31.33 -60.43 -6.29
C SER A 467 -30.52 -59.51 -5.33
N ARG A 468 -31.06 -59.26 -4.14
CA ARG A 468 -30.44 -58.55 -2.99
C ARG A 468 -29.59 -59.52 -2.14
N ARG A 469 -28.52 -59.03 -1.50
CA ARG A 469 -28.16 -59.41 -0.11
C ARG A 469 -27.52 -58.25 0.67
N HIS A 470 -27.96 -58.14 1.91
CA HIS A 470 -27.57 -57.22 2.98
C HIS A 470 -26.27 -57.68 3.68
N HIS A 471 -25.59 -56.79 4.42
CA HIS A 471 -25.39 -56.97 5.87
C HIS A 471 -25.06 -55.64 6.57
N LYS A 472 -25.45 -55.59 7.86
CA LYS A 472 -25.50 -54.47 8.80
C LYS A 472 -24.91 -54.97 10.13
N ALA A 473 -24.18 -54.12 10.88
CA ALA A 473 -23.99 -54.08 12.35
C ALA A 473 -22.58 -53.54 12.68
N SER A 474 -22.23 -52.90 13.80
CA SER A 474 -22.87 -52.08 14.85
C SER A 474 -21.72 -51.64 15.79
N ALA A 475 -21.94 -50.62 16.61
CA ALA A 475 -21.00 -49.96 17.53
C ALA A 475 -20.46 -50.81 18.70
N GLY A 476 -19.37 -50.33 19.35
CA GLY A 476 -19.19 -50.46 20.82
C GLY A 476 -17.79 -50.75 21.38
N ASN A 477 -17.07 -49.67 21.74
CA ASN A 477 -16.36 -49.39 23.00
C ASN A 477 -15.25 -50.30 23.63
N ARG A 478 -14.30 -49.58 24.25
CA ARG A 478 -13.46 -49.84 25.46
C ARG A 478 -11.97 -50.19 25.35
N GLU A 479 -11.26 -49.52 26.25
CA GLU A 479 -9.83 -49.44 26.60
C GLU A 479 -9.19 -50.78 27.00
N SER A 480 -7.87 -50.90 26.77
CA SER A 480 -6.87 -51.20 27.83
C SER A 480 -5.45 -51.40 27.24
N ASN A 481 -4.56 -50.45 27.55
CA ASN A 481 -3.22 -50.60 28.16
C ASN A 481 -2.16 -51.64 27.70
N ILE A 482 -0.91 -51.12 27.66
CA ILE A 482 0.42 -51.76 27.91
C ILE A 482 0.98 -52.56 26.71
N PHE A 483 2.21 -52.38 26.21
CA PHE A 483 3.51 -51.89 26.71
C PHE A 483 4.16 -50.82 25.81
#